data_AF-A0AAU3UB84-F1
#
_entry.id   AF-A0AAU3UB84-F1
#
_cell.length_a   1.000
_cell.length_b   1.000
_cell.length_c   1.000
_cell.angle_alpha   90.00
_cell.angle_beta   90.00
_cell.angle_gamma   90.00
#
_symmetry.space_group_name_H-M   'P 1'
#
loop_
_entity.id
_entity.type
_entity.pdbx_description
1 polymer ?
#
loop_
_entity_poly.entity_id
_entity_poly.type
_entity_poly.pdbx_seq_one_letter_code
_entity_poly.pdbx_strand_id
1 'polypeptide(L)'
;MMLLGDRDRFAIEYELDPAPVGDVESGHWMFGRVRWWCGGEPVGRFEPETALGAVAATADRVLRAETARYAPELMACPAESLARYVTDALFAEDGRSDGQIAADGARYWPFFVRPGLDSFDPWDVLVVEGSGEARLIWGVAGRRAVRECRLAAGEFAGVLREFLRAVKWDV
;
A
#
# COMPACT_ATOMS: atom_id res chain seq x y z
N MET A 1 -20.54 4.35 1.03
CA MET A 1 -19.21 4.96 0.84
C MET A 1 -18.65 5.55 2.14
N MET A 2 -17.39 5.23 2.46
CA MET A 2 -16.64 5.68 3.65
C MET A 2 -15.26 6.21 3.25
N LEU A 3 -14.73 7.17 4.00
CA LEU A 3 -13.40 7.77 3.81
C LEU A 3 -12.67 7.82 5.15
N LEU A 4 -11.45 7.32 5.19
CA LEU A 4 -10.57 7.29 6.37
C LEU A 4 -9.26 8.00 6.04
N GLY A 5 -8.86 9.00 6.83
CA GLY A 5 -7.69 9.84 6.57
C GLY A 5 -8.00 11.16 5.83
N ASP A 6 -6.98 11.73 5.21
CA ASP A 6 -7.04 13.01 4.49
C ASP A 6 -6.73 12.81 3.00
N ARG A 7 -7.67 13.18 2.13
CA ARG A 7 -7.53 12.99 0.67
C ARG A 7 -6.32 13.72 0.10
N ASP A 8 -5.98 14.89 0.63
CA ASP A 8 -4.86 15.70 0.13
C ASP A 8 -3.50 15.16 0.59
N ARG A 9 -3.49 14.13 1.45
CA ARG A 9 -2.29 13.51 2.02
C ARG A 9 -2.30 12.00 1.82
N PHE A 10 -2.92 11.26 2.74
CA PHE A 10 -3.22 9.85 2.58
C PHE A 10 -4.60 9.51 3.13
N ALA A 11 -5.42 8.85 2.32
CA ALA A 11 -6.70 8.31 2.75
C ALA A 11 -7.02 6.97 2.09
N ILE A 12 -7.89 6.19 2.71
CA ILE A 12 -8.55 5.04 2.10
C ILE A 12 -10.02 5.41 1.91
N GLU A 13 -10.49 5.33 0.67
CA GLU A 13 -11.91 5.42 0.35
C GLU A 13 -12.41 4.04 -0.05
N TYR A 14 -13.51 3.61 0.56
CA TYR A 14 -14.06 2.29 0.29
C TYR A 14 -15.58 2.24 0.46
N GLU A 15 -16.17 1.20 -0.10
CA GLU A 15 -17.58 0.86 0.03
C GLU A 15 -17.71 -0.65 0.10
N LEU A 16 -18.39 -1.17 1.12
CA LEU A 16 -18.69 -2.60 1.23
C LEU A 16 -19.94 -2.92 0.41
N ASP A 17 -19.88 -3.99 -0.36
CA ASP A 17 -21.06 -4.55 -0.99
C ASP A 17 -21.98 -5.17 0.07
N PRO A 18 -23.32 -5.14 -0.12
CA PRO A 18 -24.24 -5.79 0.79
C PRO A 18 -23.99 -7.29 0.81
N ALA A 19 -23.91 -7.87 2.01
CA ALA A 19 -23.74 -9.32 2.15
C ALA A 19 -24.90 -10.07 1.46
N PRO A 20 -24.63 -11.13 0.69
CA PRO A 20 -25.67 -11.98 0.13
C PRO A 20 -26.61 -12.48 1.24
N VAL A 21 -27.90 -12.18 1.13
CA VAL A 21 -28.89 -12.63 2.12
C VAL A 21 -29.05 -14.15 2.00
N GLY A 22 -28.78 -14.87 3.08
CA GLY A 22 -29.06 -16.31 3.21
C GLY A 22 -27.86 -17.23 3.14
N ASP A 23 -26.65 -16.71 2.99
CA ASP A 23 -25.43 -17.51 2.98
C ASP A 23 -24.60 -17.25 4.25
N VAL A 24 -24.58 -18.24 5.15
CA VAL A 24 -23.93 -18.14 6.46
C VAL A 24 -22.40 -18.22 6.34
N GLU A 25 -21.88 -18.74 5.23
CA GLU A 25 -20.43 -18.76 4.91
C GLU A 25 -19.94 -17.42 4.32
N SER A 26 -20.85 -16.56 3.85
CA SER A 26 -20.53 -15.24 3.29
C SER A 26 -19.96 -14.24 4.30
N GLY A 27 -19.97 -14.55 5.60
CA GLY A 27 -19.39 -13.69 6.65
C GLY A 27 -17.89 -13.38 6.47
N HIS A 28 -17.19 -14.18 5.66
CA HIS A 28 -15.76 -14.01 5.36
C HIS A 28 -15.47 -13.28 4.05
N TRP A 29 -16.47 -13.11 3.18
CA TRP A 29 -16.29 -12.55 1.85
C TRP A 29 -16.63 -11.05 1.85
N MET A 30 -15.60 -10.24 2.12
CA MET A 30 -15.73 -8.78 2.07
C MET A 30 -15.43 -8.31 0.65
N PHE A 31 -16.46 -8.09 -0.15
CA PHE A 31 -16.37 -7.44 -1.45
C PHE A 31 -16.81 -5.99 -1.39
N GLY A 32 -16.39 -5.22 -2.38
CA GLY A 32 -16.74 -3.83 -2.46
C GLY A 32 -15.89 -3.06 -3.46
N ARG A 33 -15.68 -1.79 -3.14
CA ARG A 33 -14.85 -0.87 -3.90
C ARG A 33 -13.82 -0.27 -2.97
N VAL A 34 -12.62 -0.05 -3.46
CA VAL A 34 -11.56 0.60 -2.67
C VAL A 34 -10.58 1.30 -3.58
N ARG A 35 -10.14 2.47 -3.14
CA ARG A 35 -8.98 3.17 -3.69
C ARG A 35 -8.26 3.87 -2.57
N TRP A 36 -7.00 4.15 -2.80
CA TRP A 36 -6.22 5.02 -1.94
C TRP A 36 -6.20 6.42 -2.53
N TRP A 37 -6.15 7.42 -1.66
CA TRP A 37 -5.83 8.78 -2.04
C TRP A 37 -4.39 9.04 -1.64
N CYS A 38 -3.57 9.45 -2.60
CA CYS A 38 -2.17 9.76 -2.41
C CYS A 38 -1.93 11.19 -2.88
N GLY A 39 -1.73 12.13 -1.96
CA GLY A 39 -1.51 13.55 -2.29
C GLY A 39 -2.62 14.17 -3.15
N GLY A 40 -3.88 13.83 -2.89
CA GLY A 40 -5.04 14.28 -3.68
C GLY A 40 -5.31 13.47 -4.96
N GLU A 41 -4.44 12.52 -5.33
CA GLU A 41 -4.63 11.68 -6.51
C GLU A 41 -5.25 10.32 -6.14
N PRO A 42 -6.28 9.84 -6.86
CA PRO A 42 -6.80 8.50 -6.65
C PRO A 42 -5.84 7.46 -7.22
N VAL A 43 -5.43 6.52 -6.37
CA VAL A 43 -4.58 5.36 -6.67
C VAL A 43 -5.40 4.10 -6.46
N GLY A 44 -5.54 3.32 -7.52
CA GLY A 44 -6.41 2.15 -7.56
C GLY A 44 -7.74 2.43 -8.27
N ARG A 45 -8.29 1.42 -8.94
CA ARG A 45 -9.58 1.48 -9.64
C ARG A 45 -10.71 1.28 -8.64
N PHE A 46 -11.64 2.24 -8.59
CA PHE A 46 -12.81 2.18 -7.70
C PHE A 46 -13.95 1.38 -8.31
N GLU A 47 -13.66 0.12 -8.64
CA GLU A 47 -14.56 -0.81 -9.33
C GLU A 47 -15.24 -1.76 -8.31
N PRO A 48 -16.48 -2.20 -8.56
CA PRO A 48 -17.17 -3.19 -7.74
C PRO A 48 -16.44 -4.54 -7.70
N GLU A 49 -16.85 -5.42 -6.78
CA GLU A 49 -16.32 -6.79 -6.66
C GLU A 49 -14.82 -6.87 -6.29
N THR A 50 -14.23 -5.78 -5.79
CA THR A 50 -12.87 -5.81 -5.24
C THR A 50 -12.88 -6.56 -3.89
N ALA A 51 -12.00 -7.54 -3.75
CA ALA A 51 -11.82 -8.30 -2.50
C ALA A 51 -11.18 -7.42 -1.40
N LEU A 52 -12.00 -6.73 -0.61
CA LEU A 52 -11.56 -5.89 0.51
C LEU A 52 -10.78 -6.67 1.57
N GLY A 53 -11.06 -7.97 1.73
CA GLY A 53 -10.27 -8.85 2.60
C GLY A 53 -8.79 -8.95 2.19
N ALA A 54 -8.48 -8.92 0.89
CA ALA A 54 -7.10 -8.91 0.42
C ALA A 54 -6.41 -7.55 0.65
N VAL A 55 -7.16 -6.44 0.58
CA VAL A 55 -6.65 -5.13 1.00
C VAL A 55 -6.38 -5.11 2.49
N ALA A 56 -7.28 -5.65 3.31
CA ALA A 56 -7.11 -5.75 4.76
C ALA A 56 -5.90 -6.63 5.12
N ALA A 57 -5.75 -7.80 4.50
CA ALA A 57 -4.57 -8.65 4.67
C ALA A 57 -3.27 -7.92 4.29
N THR A 58 -3.29 -7.13 3.20
CA THR A 58 -2.12 -6.31 2.83
C THR A 58 -1.86 -5.22 3.86
N ALA A 59 -2.89 -4.50 4.33
CA ALA A 59 -2.74 -3.47 5.36
C ALA A 59 -2.18 -4.05 6.66
N ASP A 60 -2.64 -5.22 7.10
CA ASP A 60 -2.10 -5.92 8.27
C ASP A 60 -0.64 -6.32 8.08
N ARG A 61 -0.29 -6.93 6.93
CA ARG A 61 1.10 -7.26 6.58
C ARG A 61 2.00 -6.02 6.62
N VAL A 62 1.54 -4.92 6.04
CA VAL A 62 2.27 -3.65 6.00
C VAL A 62 2.44 -3.09 7.42
N LEU A 63 1.43 -3.15 8.28
CA LEU A 63 1.54 -2.72 9.67
C LEU A 63 2.53 -3.59 10.47
N ARG A 64 2.56 -4.91 10.26
CA ARG A 64 3.54 -5.80 10.91
C ARG A 64 5.00 -5.49 10.53
N ALA A 65 5.21 -4.90 9.36
CA ALA A 65 6.53 -4.48 8.87
C ALA A 65 6.84 -2.99 9.11
N GLU A 66 6.09 -2.29 9.99
CA GLU A 66 6.22 -0.85 10.19
C GLU A 66 7.63 -0.39 10.59
N THR A 67 8.27 -1.09 11.52
CA THR A 67 9.63 -0.75 11.97
C THR A 67 10.69 -1.00 10.90
N ALA A 68 10.43 -1.92 9.96
CA ALA A 68 11.33 -2.23 8.86
C ALA A 68 11.30 -1.17 7.75
N ARG A 69 10.38 -0.18 7.80
CA ARG A 69 10.34 0.95 6.87
C ARG A 69 11.19 2.15 7.27
N TYR A 70 11.83 2.11 8.45
CA TYR A 70 12.74 3.18 8.86
C TYR A 70 14.05 3.10 8.07
N ALA A 71 14.27 4.06 7.18
CA ALA A 71 15.45 4.09 6.31
C ALA A 71 15.90 5.55 6.04
N PRO A 72 16.69 6.16 6.93
CA PRO A 72 17.10 7.57 6.82
C PRO A 72 17.90 7.85 5.55
N GLU A 73 18.65 6.86 5.03
CA GLU A 73 19.37 6.97 3.77
C GLU A 73 18.44 7.09 2.57
N LEU A 74 17.30 6.40 2.59
CA LEU A 74 16.29 6.47 1.54
C LEU A 74 15.46 7.75 1.66
N MET A 75 15.24 8.27 2.86
CA MET A 75 14.57 9.56 3.08
C MET A 75 15.24 10.73 2.35
N ALA A 76 16.57 10.70 2.20
CA ALA A 76 17.33 11.71 1.47
C ALA A 76 17.41 11.47 -0.06
N CYS A 77 16.97 10.32 -0.54
CA CYS A 77 17.05 9.94 -1.95
C CYS A 77 15.96 10.64 -2.79
N PRO A 78 16.25 11.16 -4.00
CA PRO A 78 15.21 11.63 -4.91
C PRO A 78 14.14 10.56 -5.17
N ALA A 79 12.86 10.94 -5.20
CA ALA A 79 11.74 10.00 -5.28
C ALA A 79 11.85 9.00 -6.45
N GLU A 80 12.19 9.50 -7.65
CA GLU A 80 12.38 8.65 -8.83
C GLU A 80 13.50 7.63 -8.65
N SER A 81 14.60 8.02 -8.01
CA SER A 81 15.73 7.13 -7.76
C SER A 81 15.36 6.07 -6.73
N LEU A 82 14.69 6.47 -5.64
CA LEU A 82 14.20 5.55 -4.61
C LEU A 82 13.24 4.53 -5.22
N ALA A 83 12.24 5.00 -5.98
CA ALA A 83 11.27 4.14 -6.61
C ALA A 83 11.96 3.13 -7.52
N ARG A 84 12.87 3.59 -8.39
CA ARG A 84 13.67 2.71 -9.24
C ARG A 84 14.49 1.70 -8.45
N TYR A 85 15.20 2.11 -7.39
CA TYR A 85 16.02 1.19 -6.59
C TYR A 85 15.17 0.08 -5.97
N VAL A 86 14.01 0.43 -5.42
CA VAL A 86 13.10 -0.55 -4.83
C VAL A 86 12.51 -1.47 -5.90
N THR A 87 12.00 -0.92 -7.01
CA THR A 87 11.36 -1.73 -8.06
C THR A 87 12.37 -2.62 -8.78
N ASP A 88 13.57 -2.13 -9.09
CA ASP A 88 14.60 -2.94 -9.74
C ASP A 88 15.04 -4.06 -8.78
N ALA A 89 15.24 -3.75 -7.51
CA ALA A 89 15.62 -4.75 -6.52
C ALA A 89 14.53 -5.84 -6.32
N LEU A 90 13.26 -5.51 -6.49
CA LEU A 90 12.17 -6.48 -6.31
C LEU A 90 11.79 -7.24 -7.59
N PHE A 91 11.94 -6.63 -8.76
CA PHE A 91 11.32 -7.13 -10.00
C PHE A 91 12.26 -7.21 -11.22
N ALA A 92 13.48 -6.68 -11.17
CA ALA A 92 14.38 -6.76 -12.32
C ALA A 92 14.88 -8.19 -12.56
N GLU A 93 14.76 -8.67 -13.80
CA GLU A 93 15.33 -9.93 -14.26
C GLU A 93 16.73 -9.68 -14.84
N ASP A 94 17.72 -9.48 -13.96
CA ASP A 94 19.10 -9.10 -14.30
C ASP A 94 20.13 -10.20 -14.00
N GLY A 95 19.66 -11.44 -13.81
CA GLY A 95 20.53 -12.60 -13.58
C GLY A 95 21.05 -12.76 -12.14
N ARG A 96 20.47 -12.04 -11.17
CA ARG A 96 20.73 -12.27 -9.73
C ARG A 96 20.42 -13.70 -9.31
N SER A 97 21.26 -14.24 -8.42
CA SER A 97 21.02 -15.53 -7.77
C SER A 97 19.86 -15.48 -6.78
N ASP A 98 19.26 -16.63 -6.48
CA ASP A 98 18.19 -16.77 -5.47
C ASP A 98 18.55 -16.15 -4.12
N GLY A 99 19.81 -16.29 -3.69
CA GLY A 99 20.31 -15.69 -2.44
C GLY A 99 20.33 -14.15 -2.48
N GLN A 100 20.66 -13.56 -3.63
CA GLN A 100 20.60 -12.10 -3.83
C GLN A 100 19.14 -11.62 -3.88
N ILE A 101 18.27 -12.35 -4.58
CA ILE A 101 16.83 -12.05 -4.65
C ILE A 101 16.21 -12.08 -3.25
N ALA A 102 16.54 -13.09 -2.44
CA ALA A 102 16.06 -13.19 -1.06
C ALA A 102 16.56 -12.04 -0.17
N ALA A 103 17.84 -11.67 -0.30
CA ALA A 103 18.43 -10.56 0.45
C ALA A 103 17.81 -9.21 0.07
N ASP A 104 17.62 -8.94 -1.23
CA ASP A 104 16.96 -7.76 -1.73
C ASP A 104 15.49 -7.73 -1.29
N GLY A 105 14.78 -8.86 -1.37
CA GLY A 105 13.40 -9.00 -0.90
C GLY A 105 13.27 -8.65 0.58
N ALA A 106 14.10 -9.22 1.45
CA ALA A 106 14.10 -8.92 2.88
C ALA A 106 14.34 -7.43 3.17
N ARG A 107 15.15 -6.77 2.34
CA ARG A 107 15.47 -5.35 2.48
C ARG A 107 14.37 -4.44 1.96
N TYR A 108 13.80 -4.71 0.79
CA TYR A 108 13.00 -3.73 0.05
C TYR A 108 11.48 -3.98 0.06
N TRP A 109 11.02 -5.22 0.31
CA TRP A 109 9.57 -5.49 0.44
C TRP A 109 8.84 -4.65 1.50
N PRO A 110 9.45 -4.28 2.65
CA PRO A 110 8.78 -3.43 3.62
C PRO A 110 8.33 -2.08 3.07
N PHE A 111 9.05 -1.52 2.09
CA PHE A 111 8.73 -0.23 1.49
C PHE A 111 7.62 -0.33 0.43
N PHE A 112 7.43 -1.50 -0.20
CA PHE A 112 6.43 -1.71 -1.23
C PHE A 112 5.07 -2.12 -0.61
N VAL A 113 4.18 -1.13 -0.49
CA VAL A 113 2.95 -1.22 0.31
C VAL A 113 1.69 -1.41 -0.52
N ARG A 114 1.80 -1.44 -1.85
CA ARG A 114 0.67 -1.64 -2.76
C ARG A 114 -0.13 -2.92 -2.43
N PRO A 115 -1.48 -2.86 -2.41
CA PRO A 115 -2.31 -4.06 -2.44
C PRO A 115 -2.02 -4.94 -3.66
N GLY A 116 -1.93 -6.26 -3.45
CA GLY A 116 -1.75 -7.24 -4.53
C GLY A 116 -3.06 -7.58 -5.22
N LEU A 117 -3.67 -6.61 -5.91
CA LEU A 117 -4.98 -6.74 -6.56
C LEU A 117 -4.95 -6.07 -7.93
N ASP A 118 -5.73 -6.60 -8.88
CA ASP A 118 -5.89 -6.06 -10.22
C ASP A 118 -6.29 -4.58 -10.23
N SER A 119 -7.10 -4.16 -9.25
CA SER A 119 -7.49 -2.76 -9.08
C SER A 119 -6.32 -1.85 -8.70
N PHE A 120 -5.19 -2.38 -8.23
CA PHE A 120 -3.96 -1.64 -7.89
C PHE A 120 -2.77 -1.99 -8.78
N ASP A 121 -2.83 -3.05 -9.59
CA ASP A 121 -1.73 -3.48 -10.45
C ASP A 121 -1.09 -2.41 -11.35
N PRO A 122 -1.85 -1.45 -11.91
CA PRO A 122 -1.28 -0.37 -12.69
C PRO A 122 -0.38 0.60 -11.90
N TRP A 123 -0.31 0.49 -10.58
CA TRP A 123 0.42 1.42 -9.72
C TRP A 123 1.57 0.75 -8.98
N ASP A 124 2.59 1.54 -8.68
CA ASP A 124 3.55 1.24 -7.61
C ASP A 124 3.29 2.21 -6.46
N VAL A 125 3.27 1.71 -5.23
CA VAL A 125 3.05 2.52 -4.03
C VAL A 125 4.10 2.14 -2.99
N LEU A 126 4.86 3.15 -2.57
CA LEU A 126 5.99 3.02 -1.67
C LEU A 126 5.81 3.92 -0.46
N VAL A 127 6.23 3.44 0.71
CA VAL A 127 6.33 4.24 1.93
C VAL A 127 7.70 4.05 2.56
N VAL A 128 8.35 5.17 2.89
CA VAL A 128 9.61 5.19 3.65
C VAL A 128 9.44 6.09 4.86
N GLU A 129 9.89 5.61 6.03
CA GLU A 129 9.75 6.29 7.31
C GLU A 129 11.10 6.91 7.73
N GLY A 130 11.04 8.12 8.27
CA GLY A 130 12.14 8.82 8.94
C GLY A 130 11.87 9.01 10.43
N SER A 131 12.64 9.88 11.09
CA SER A 131 12.54 10.08 12.55
C SER A 131 11.30 10.87 13.01
N GLY A 132 10.68 11.65 12.11
CA GLY A 132 9.50 12.47 12.42
C GLY A 132 8.52 12.65 11.26
N GLU A 133 8.81 12.05 10.11
CA GLU A 133 8.02 12.18 8.89
C GLU A 133 8.14 10.89 8.07
N ALA A 134 7.21 10.70 7.15
CA ALA A 134 7.26 9.65 6.15
C ALA A 134 7.12 10.23 4.74
N ARG A 135 7.54 9.45 3.75
CA ARG A 135 7.34 9.76 2.33
C ARG A 135 6.43 8.70 1.73
N LEU A 136 5.30 9.15 1.19
CA LEU A 136 4.44 8.35 0.33
C LEU A 136 4.80 8.67 -1.11
N ILE A 137 5.20 7.66 -1.87
CA ILE A 137 5.62 7.77 -3.26
C ILE A 137 4.74 6.85 -4.10
N TRP A 138 4.22 7.35 -5.21
CA TRP A 138 3.40 6.55 -6.11
C TRP A 138 3.65 6.89 -7.58
N GLY A 139 3.38 5.94 -8.46
CA GLY A 139 3.50 6.11 -9.89
C GLY A 139 2.78 5.01 -10.64
N VAL A 140 2.70 5.15 -11.96
CA VAL A 140 2.22 4.06 -12.83
C VAL A 140 3.34 3.04 -12.96
N ALA A 141 3.04 1.77 -12.72
CA ALA A 141 4.01 0.69 -12.77
C ALA A 141 4.77 0.68 -14.11
N GLY A 142 6.09 0.51 -14.04
CA GLY A 142 6.98 0.53 -15.20
C GLY A 142 7.22 1.91 -15.83
N ARG A 143 6.64 3.00 -15.29
CA ARG A 143 6.97 4.36 -15.70
C ARG A 143 8.00 4.98 -14.76
N ARG A 144 8.85 5.84 -15.32
CA ARG A 144 9.89 6.55 -14.56
C ARG A 144 9.33 7.67 -13.67
N ALA A 145 8.28 8.34 -14.14
CA ALA A 145 7.71 9.47 -13.43
C ALA A 145 6.91 9.00 -12.22
N VAL A 146 7.28 9.51 -11.05
CA VAL A 146 6.57 9.28 -9.78
C VAL A 146 6.15 10.61 -9.17
N ARG A 147 5.19 10.54 -8.27
CA ARG A 147 4.77 11.64 -7.40
C ARG A 147 5.12 11.29 -5.95
N GLU A 148 5.19 12.33 -5.12
CA GLU A 148 5.44 12.16 -3.70
C GLU A 148 4.60 13.12 -2.84
N CYS A 149 4.33 12.70 -1.61
CA CYS A 149 3.71 13.49 -0.57
C CYS A 149 4.41 13.21 0.78
N ARG A 150 4.56 14.26 1.59
CA ARG A 150 5.12 14.15 2.95
C ARG A 150 4.00 13.88 3.96
N LEU A 151 4.18 12.83 4.74
CA LEU A 151 3.27 12.43 5.81
C LEU A 151 3.91 12.70 7.17
N ALA A 152 3.09 12.90 8.20
CA ALA A 152 3.58 12.90 9.57
C ALA A 152 3.96 11.47 9.98
N ALA A 153 4.88 11.32 10.94
CA ALA A 153 5.24 10.02 11.47
C ALA A 153 3.99 9.24 11.91
N GLY A 154 3.86 8.00 11.42
CA GLY A 154 2.75 7.11 11.75
C GLY A 154 1.39 7.46 11.14
N GLU A 155 1.29 8.51 10.32
CA GLU A 155 0.04 8.91 9.67
C GLU A 155 -0.49 7.82 8.73
N PHE A 156 0.38 7.28 7.87
CA PHE A 156 0.04 6.18 6.97
C PHE A 156 -0.45 4.95 7.75
N ALA A 157 0.30 4.53 8.77
CA ALA A 157 -0.05 3.40 9.62
C ALA A 157 -1.35 3.66 10.43
N GLY A 158 -1.60 4.90 10.84
CA GLY A 158 -2.84 5.31 11.50
C GLY A 158 -4.06 5.01 10.63
N VAL A 159 -4.05 5.46 9.38
CA VAL A 159 -5.13 5.22 8.41
C VAL A 159 -5.33 3.73 8.13
N LEU A 160 -4.24 2.95 8.01
CA LEU A 160 -4.36 1.50 7.85
C LEU A 160 -5.02 0.83 9.06
N ARG A 161 -4.65 1.21 10.29
CA ARG A 161 -5.26 0.68 11.52
C ARG A 161 -6.75 1.05 11.61
N GLU A 162 -7.11 2.27 11.23
CA GLU A 162 -8.51 2.68 11.16
C GLU A 162 -9.29 1.84 10.14
N PHE A 163 -8.71 1.59 8.96
CA PHE A 163 -9.31 0.74 7.95
C PHE A 163 -9.57 -0.68 8.48
N LEU A 164 -8.56 -1.32 9.08
CA LEU A 164 -8.71 -2.67 9.65
C LEU A 164 -9.81 -2.73 10.72
N ARG A 165 -9.89 -1.73 11.62
CA ARG A 165 -10.97 -1.65 12.61
C ARG A 165 -12.34 -1.48 11.95
N ALA A 166 -12.42 -0.64 10.92
CA ALA A 166 -13.68 -0.32 10.27
C ALA A 166 -14.26 -1.49 9.48
N VAL A 167 -13.39 -2.34 8.90
CA VAL A 167 -13.80 -3.59 8.25
C VAL A 167 -13.86 -4.79 9.21
N LYS A 168 -13.63 -4.59 10.52
CA LYS A 168 -13.63 -5.63 11.55
C LYS A 168 -12.68 -6.79 11.21
N TRP A 169 -11.47 -6.45 10.77
CA TRP A 169 -10.43 -7.42 10.46
C TRP A 169 -9.78 -7.92 11.75
N ASP A 170 -10.13 -9.15 12.15
CA ASP A 170 -9.54 -9.87 13.27
C ASP A 170 -8.66 -11.01 12.72
N VAL A 171 -7.33 -10.94 12.93
CA VAL A 171 -6.35 -11.98 12.55
C VAL A 171 -5.39 -12.27 13.69
#